data_AF-A0A969EXV3-F1
#
_entry.id   AF-A0A969EXV3-F1
#
_cell.length_a   1.000
_cell.length_b   1.000
_cell.length_c   1.000
_cell.angle_alpha   90.00
_cell.angle_beta   90.00
_cell.angle_gamma   90.00
#
_symmetry.space_group_name_H-M   'P 1'
#
loop_
_entity.id
_entity.type
_entity.pdbx_description
1 polymer ?
#
loop_
_entity_poly.entity_id
_entity_poly.type
_entity_poly.pdbx_seq_one_letter_code
_entity_poly.pdbx_strand_id
1 'polypeptide(L)'
;GSARSIPEFNVFEALEYAKDLTIKHGGHRAAGGFSLATADLANFSDRLSEFAHQCLEPQHLKPLITVDVQLDLSAVGMELFQQIDQLHPCGMANPDPVFWTPNVKVSRQKLIGKIT
;
A
#
# COMPACT_ATOMS: atom_id res chain seq x y z
N GLY A 1 -19.37 5.68 -6.82
CA GLY A 1 -18.37 4.91 -6.06
C GLY A 1 -16.98 5.36 -6.45
N SER A 2 -16.03 5.23 -5.53
CA SER A 2 -14.60 5.39 -5.79
C SER A 2 -13.87 4.12 -5.33
N ALA A 3 -12.76 3.81 -5.98
CA ALA A 3 -11.92 2.66 -5.67
C ALA A 3 -10.45 3.07 -5.56
N ARG A 4 -9.71 2.40 -4.68
CA ARG A 4 -8.27 2.51 -4.47
C ARG A 4 -7.73 1.11 -4.24
N SER A 5 -6.49 0.85 -4.63
CA SER A 5 -5.89 -0.47 -4.47
C SER A 5 -4.43 -0.45 -4.06
N ILE A 6 -3.96 -1.61 -3.64
CA ILE A 6 -2.55 -1.96 -3.53
C ILE A 6 -1.90 -2.14 -4.91
N PRO A 7 -0.57 -2.07 -5.02
CA PRO A 7 0.14 -2.29 -6.28
C PRO A 7 -0.16 -3.63 -6.96
N GLU A 8 -0.61 -4.65 -6.26
CA GLU A 8 -0.87 -5.98 -6.80
C GLU A 8 -2.26 -6.09 -7.44
N PHE A 9 -3.15 -5.12 -7.23
CA PHE A 9 -4.52 -5.15 -7.74
C PHE A 9 -4.78 -3.99 -8.70
N ASN A 10 -5.21 -4.28 -9.93
CA ASN A 10 -5.52 -3.27 -10.94
C ASN A 10 -7.01 -2.86 -10.86
N VAL A 11 -7.28 -1.64 -10.37
CA VAL A 11 -8.64 -1.10 -10.26
C VAL A 11 -9.33 -0.98 -11.60
N PHE A 12 -8.63 -0.52 -12.64
CA PHE A 12 -9.25 -0.33 -13.94
C PHE A 12 -9.70 -1.66 -14.55
N GLU A 13 -8.85 -2.68 -14.50
CA GLU A 13 -9.19 -4.03 -14.98
C GLU A 13 -10.33 -4.66 -14.17
N ALA A 14 -10.35 -4.48 -12.85
CA ALA A 14 -11.43 -4.98 -12.01
C ALA A 14 -12.79 -4.32 -12.36
N LEU A 15 -12.79 -3.02 -12.67
CA LEU A 15 -13.99 -2.32 -13.11
C LEU A 15 -14.41 -2.73 -14.52
N GLU A 16 -13.45 -2.93 -15.44
CA GLU A 16 -13.72 -3.49 -16.78
C GLU A 16 -14.33 -4.90 -16.70
N TYR A 17 -13.87 -5.72 -15.76
CA TYR A 17 -14.38 -7.07 -15.52
C TYR A 17 -15.83 -7.09 -15.02
N ALA A 18 -16.28 -6.02 -14.38
CA ALA A 18 -17.63 -5.83 -13.88
C ALA A 18 -18.45 -4.79 -14.68
N LYS A 19 -18.01 -4.46 -15.91
CA LYS A 19 -18.57 -3.35 -16.69
C LYS A 19 -20.07 -3.48 -16.98
N ASP A 20 -20.58 -4.70 -17.05
CA ASP A 20 -22.01 -5.02 -17.24
C ASP A 20 -22.90 -4.50 -16.10
N LEU A 21 -22.32 -4.33 -14.90
CA LEU A 21 -23.01 -3.87 -13.69
C LEU A 21 -22.84 -2.36 -13.45
N THR A 22 -22.07 -1.69 -14.29
CA THR A 22 -21.78 -0.26 -14.14
C THR A 22 -22.43 0.57 -15.24
N ILE A 23 -23.01 1.71 -14.86
CA ILE A 23 -23.53 2.72 -15.79
C ILE A 23 -22.36 3.48 -16.46
N LYS A 24 -21.30 3.72 -15.68
CA LYS A 24 -20.07 4.38 -16.12
C LYS A 24 -18.95 4.00 -15.17
N HIS A 25 -17.75 3.82 -15.69
CA HIS A 25 -16.54 3.62 -14.91
C HIS A 25 -15.33 4.22 -15.64
N GLY A 26 -14.22 4.34 -14.92
CA GLY A 26 -12.95 4.80 -15.45
C GLY A 26 -11.90 4.97 -14.36
N GLY A 27 -10.66 5.19 -14.76
CA GLY A 27 -9.55 5.37 -13.83
C GLY A 27 -8.24 4.80 -14.37
N HIS A 28 -7.36 4.48 -13.44
CA HIS A 28 -6.06 3.88 -13.67
C HIS A 28 -5.83 2.72 -12.72
N ARG A 29 -4.66 2.09 -12.83
CA ARG A 29 -4.28 0.90 -12.07
C ARG A 29 -4.51 1.03 -10.55
N ALA A 30 -4.14 2.16 -9.95
CA ALA A 30 -4.23 2.36 -8.50
C ALA A 30 -5.56 2.94 -8.00
N ALA A 31 -6.39 3.49 -8.89
CA ALA A 31 -7.55 4.27 -8.50
C ALA A 31 -8.57 4.41 -9.63
N GLY A 32 -9.85 4.40 -9.28
CA GLY A 32 -10.93 4.58 -10.25
C GLY A 32 -12.20 5.12 -9.64
N GLY A 33 -13.14 5.46 -10.52
CA GLY A 33 -14.48 5.91 -10.17
C GLY A 33 -15.51 5.19 -11.03
N PHE A 34 -16.69 4.95 -10.45
CA PHE A 34 -17.78 4.25 -11.12
C PHE A 34 -19.15 4.71 -10.61
N SER A 35 -20.18 4.48 -11.41
CA SER A 35 -21.59 4.62 -11.05
C SER A 35 -22.33 3.33 -11.42
N LEU A 36 -23.23 2.87 -10.57
CA LEU A 36 -24.04 1.66 -10.74
C LEU A 36 -25.43 1.89 -10.13
N ALA A 37 -26.42 1.11 -10.54
CA ALA A 37 -27.72 1.12 -9.89
C ALA A 37 -27.60 0.45 -8.51
N THR A 38 -28.23 1.02 -7.48
CA THR A 38 -28.12 0.50 -6.10
C THR A 38 -28.49 -0.97 -5.98
N ALA A 39 -29.42 -1.45 -6.81
CA ALA A 39 -29.82 -2.86 -6.86
C ALA A 39 -28.67 -3.81 -7.26
N ASP A 40 -27.69 -3.34 -8.04
CA ASP A 40 -26.58 -4.16 -8.55
C ASP A 40 -25.38 -4.21 -7.59
N LEU A 41 -25.44 -3.50 -6.46
CA LEU A 41 -24.30 -3.38 -5.54
C LEU A 41 -23.80 -4.74 -5.02
N ALA A 42 -24.71 -5.66 -4.71
CA ALA A 42 -24.35 -6.99 -4.23
C ALA A 42 -23.60 -7.78 -5.32
N ASN A 43 -24.18 -7.86 -6.52
CA ASN A 43 -23.56 -8.54 -7.67
C ASN A 43 -22.19 -7.93 -8.04
N PHE A 44 -22.07 -6.59 -7.93
CA PHE A 44 -20.82 -5.89 -8.19
C PHE A 44 -19.75 -6.26 -7.16
N SER A 45 -20.11 -6.36 -5.87
CA SER A 45 -19.19 -6.80 -4.82
C SER A 45 -18.70 -8.24 -5.05
N ASP A 46 -19.60 -9.14 -5.46
CA ASP A 46 -19.25 -10.52 -5.73
C ASP A 46 -18.32 -10.63 -6.94
N ARG A 47 -18.59 -9.88 -8.02
CA ARG A 47 -17.74 -9.85 -9.22
C ARG A 47 -16.34 -9.29 -8.94
N LEU A 48 -16.23 -8.24 -8.13
CA LEU A 48 -14.93 -7.71 -7.71
C LEU A 48 -14.18 -8.71 -6.83
N SER A 49 -14.90 -9.43 -5.96
CA SER A 49 -14.30 -10.47 -5.14
C SER A 49 -13.79 -11.63 -6.00
N GLU A 50 -14.57 -12.08 -6.99
CA GLU A 50 -14.14 -13.09 -7.95
C GLU A 50 -12.86 -12.68 -8.68
N PHE A 51 -12.81 -11.45 -9.21
CA PHE A 51 -11.62 -10.92 -9.85
C PHE A 51 -10.41 -10.87 -8.91
N ALA A 52 -10.62 -10.45 -7.66
CA ALA A 52 -9.56 -10.43 -6.65
C ALA A 52 -8.99 -11.83 -6.38
N HIS A 53 -9.82 -12.86 -6.29
CA HIS A 53 -9.34 -14.24 -6.10
C HIS A 53 -8.56 -14.79 -7.29
N GLN A 54 -8.77 -14.25 -8.50
CA GLN A 54 -8.02 -14.66 -9.69
C GLN A 54 -6.62 -14.02 -9.77
N CYS A 55 -6.43 -12.84 -9.19
CA CYS A 55 -5.19 -12.07 -9.33
C CYS A 55 -4.39 -11.88 -8.03
N LEU A 56 -5.00 -12.07 -6.86
CA LEU A 56 -4.35 -11.89 -5.57
C LEU A 56 -4.09 -13.21 -4.86
N GLU A 57 -2.92 -13.27 -4.24
CA GLU A 57 -2.52 -14.32 -3.31
C GLU A 57 -2.55 -13.76 -1.88
N PRO A 58 -2.71 -14.62 -0.85
CA PRO A 58 -2.73 -14.16 0.55
C PRO A 58 -1.50 -13.36 0.98
N GLN A 59 -0.34 -13.55 0.33
CA GLN A 59 0.88 -12.80 0.61
C GLN A 59 0.81 -11.34 0.12
N HIS A 60 0.05 -11.04 -0.93
CA HIS A 60 -0.16 -9.67 -1.43
C HIS A 60 -1.02 -8.83 -0.47
N LEU A 61 -1.80 -9.50 0.40
CA LEU A 61 -2.67 -8.83 1.37
C LEU A 61 -1.95 -8.46 2.67
N LYS A 62 -0.67 -8.78 2.79
CA LYS A 62 0.15 -8.45 3.96
C LYS A 62 0.81 -7.09 3.74
N PRO A 63 0.82 -6.19 4.75
CA PRO A 63 1.62 -4.98 4.67
C PRO A 63 3.09 -5.33 4.42
N LEU A 64 3.67 -4.77 3.37
CA LEU A 64 5.08 -4.93 3.03
C LEU A 64 5.86 -3.72 3.54
N ILE A 65 7.06 -3.99 4.05
CA ILE A 65 8.06 -2.96 4.33
C ILE A 65 9.17 -3.15 3.31
N THR A 66 9.29 -2.21 2.38
CA THR A 66 10.43 -2.15 1.47
C THR A 66 11.64 -1.67 2.26
N VAL A 67 12.71 -2.46 2.27
CA VAL A 67 13.98 -2.13 2.92
C VAL A 67 14.97 -1.79 1.82
N ASP A 68 15.56 -0.60 1.89
CA ASP A 68 16.56 -0.17 0.91
C ASP A 68 17.93 -0.76 1.22
N VAL A 69 18.32 -0.73 2.51
CA VAL A 69 19.66 -1.12 2.94
C VAL A 69 19.61 -1.82 4.30
N GLN A 70 20.31 -2.96 4.41
CA GLN A 70 20.63 -3.53 5.71
C GLN A 70 21.82 -2.76 6.31
N LEU A 71 21.66 -2.27 7.54
CA LEU A 71 22.64 -1.43 8.23
C LEU A 71 22.95 -1.97 9.62
N ASP A 72 24.21 -1.90 10.04
CA ASP A 72 24.60 -2.19 11.43
C ASP A 72 24.10 -1.07 12.37
N LEU A 73 23.53 -1.43 13.52
CA LEU A 73 23.00 -0.46 14.48
C LEU A 73 24.08 0.53 14.95
N SER A 74 25.34 0.11 14.99
CA SER A 74 26.48 0.94 15.38
C SER A 74 26.79 2.06 14.37
N ALA A 75 26.35 1.94 13.13
CA ALA A 75 26.50 2.97 12.10
C ALA A 75 25.41 4.06 12.20
N VAL A 76 24.39 3.86 13.05
CA VAL A 76 23.32 4.85 13.25
C VAL A 76 23.85 6.00 14.09
N GLY A 77 24.15 7.12 13.43
CA GLY A 77 24.72 8.30 14.06
C GLY A 77 24.60 9.57 13.21
N MET A 78 25.27 10.63 13.66
CA MET A 78 25.18 11.96 13.02
C MET A 78 25.73 11.98 11.58
N GLU A 79 26.77 11.18 11.30
CA GLU A 79 27.33 11.08 9.95
C GLU A 79 26.32 10.50 8.97
N LEU A 80 25.68 9.38 9.33
CA LEU A 80 24.60 8.79 8.52
C LEU A 80 23.44 9.79 8.33
N PHE A 81 23.06 10.51 9.38
CA PHE A 81 22.03 11.54 9.28
C PHE A 81 22.39 12.61 8.25
N GLN A 82 23.63 13.12 8.27
CA GLN A 82 24.10 14.12 7.31
C GLN A 82 24.10 13.59 5.87
N GLN A 83 24.39 12.31 5.66
CA GLN A 83 24.35 11.67 4.35
C GLN A 83 22.90 11.55 3.84
N ILE A 84 21.97 11.11 4.69
CA ILE A 84 20.54 11.06 4.37
C ILE A 84 20.00 12.46 4.08
N ASP A 85 20.44 13.47 4.82
CA ASP A 85 20.00 14.85 4.63
C ASP A 85 20.34 15.41 3.24
N GLN A 86 21.39 14.90 2.59
CA GLN A 86 21.72 15.26 1.20
C GLN A 86 20.75 14.68 0.16
N LEU A 87 19.91 13.71 0.54
CA LEU A 87 18.92 13.10 -0.36
C LEU A 87 17.65 13.93 -0.49
N HIS A 88 17.50 15.00 0.30
CA HIS A 88 16.33 15.85 0.22
C HIS A 88 16.20 16.56 -1.15
N PRO A 89 14.96 16.85 -1.59
CA PRO A 89 13.71 16.62 -0.86
C PRO A 89 13.21 15.18 -0.96
N CYS A 90 12.72 14.65 0.17
CA CYS A 90 12.00 13.39 0.19
C CYS A 90 10.49 13.62 -0.07
N GLY A 91 9.83 12.62 -0.65
CA GLY A 91 8.41 12.67 -1.01
C GLY A 91 7.97 11.44 -1.81
N MET A 92 6.82 11.49 -2.46
CA MET A 92 6.29 10.30 -3.17
C MET A 92 7.24 9.73 -4.25
N ALA A 93 8.02 10.58 -4.92
CA ALA A 93 8.97 10.16 -5.95
C ALA A 93 10.38 9.85 -5.41
N ASN A 94 10.63 10.16 -4.13
CA ASN A 94 11.90 9.95 -3.44
C ASN A 94 11.60 9.69 -1.96
N PRO A 95 11.05 8.50 -1.61
CA PRO A 95 10.66 8.21 -0.24
C PRO A 95 11.88 8.24 0.69
N ASP A 96 11.64 8.49 1.98
CA ASP A 96 12.70 8.40 2.98
C ASP A 96 13.32 6.99 2.98
N PRO A 97 14.65 6.88 3.05
CA PRO A 97 15.32 5.58 3.01
C PRO A 97 14.96 4.75 4.24
N VAL A 98 14.63 3.49 4.02
CA VAL A 98 14.29 2.51 5.04
C VAL A 98 15.47 1.58 5.29
N PHE A 99 16.05 1.68 6.47
CA PHE A 99 17.13 0.80 6.92
C PHE A 99 16.63 -0.33 7.80
N TRP A 100 17.26 -1.49 7.70
CA TRP A 100 16.98 -2.64 8.55
C TRP A 100 18.22 -3.12 9.29
N THR A 101 18.09 -3.33 10.60
CA THR A 101 19.11 -4.02 11.40
C THR A 101 18.54 -5.29 12.02
N PRO A 102 18.97 -6.48 11.58
CA PRO A 102 18.55 -7.74 12.20
C PRO A 102 19.20 -7.94 13.57
N ASN A 103 18.64 -8.89 14.33
CA ASN A 103 19.25 -9.45 15.55
C ASN A 103 19.52 -8.44 16.68
N VAL A 104 18.71 -7.39 16.78
CA VAL A 104 18.79 -6.41 17.87
C VAL A 104 17.97 -6.86 19.09
N LYS A 105 18.39 -6.41 20.28
CA LYS A 105 17.68 -6.66 21.54
C LYS A 105 17.02 -5.37 22.03
N VAL A 106 15.74 -5.45 22.37
CA VAL A 106 15.04 -4.35 23.05
C VAL A 106 15.63 -4.17 24.45
N SER A 107 16.22 -3.00 24.72
CA SER A 107 16.80 -2.66 26.03
C SER A 107 15.74 -2.13 27.00
N ARG A 108 14.78 -1.34 26.51
CA ARG A 108 13.68 -0.76 27.28
C ARG A 108 12.50 -0.45 26.37
N GLN A 109 11.29 -0.71 26.86
CA GLN A 109 10.04 -0.30 26.21
C GLN A 109 9.23 0.54 27.20
N LYS A 110 8.67 1.66 26.72
CA LYS A 110 7.76 2.51 27.50
C LYS A 110 6.63 2.94 26.58
N LEU A 111 5.39 2.79 27.04
CA LEU A 111 4.23 3.29 26.33
C LEU A 111 4.11 4.81 26.53
N ILE A 112 3.91 5.55 25.44
CA ILE A 112 3.74 7.01 25.43
C ILE A 112 2.39 7.32 24.75
N GLY A 113 1.61 8.22 25.32
CA GLY A 113 0.26 8.57 24.86
C GLY A 113 -0.86 7.94 25.70
N LYS A 114 -2.10 8.36 25.45
CA LYS A 114 -3.29 7.71 26.01
C LYS A 114 -3.78 6.64 25.05
N ILE A 115 -3.96 5.43 25.55
CA ILE A 115 -4.70 4.40 24.84
C ILE A 115 -6.17 4.84 24.92
N THR A 116 -6.73 5.26 23.78
CA THR A 116 -8.14 5.63 23.65
C THR A 116 -8.84 4.52 22.88
#